data_AF-A0A3N5SW56-F1
#
_entry.id   AF-A0A3N5SW56-F1
#
_cell.length_a   1.000
_cell.length_b   1.000
_cell.length_c   1.000
_cell.angle_alpha   90.00
_cell.angle_beta   90.00
_cell.angle_gamma   90.00
#
_symmetry.space_group_name_H-M   'P 1'
#
loop_
_entity.id
_entity.type
_entity.pdbx_description
1 polymer ?
#
loop_
_entity_poly.entity_id
_entity_poly.type
_entity_poly.pdbx_seq_one_letter_code
_entity_poly.pdbx_strand_id
1 'polypeptide(L)'
;MDYFYSLQTPERVDALLAEYGDSADAERLRGEIAAAERDAANVVTRRDRLALALASGAMDHDIYRKADDTLLAELAAHQGRAAELARHLAALPDLDAWRAQLADVAGTFAEMIEEGLVAPETIAAALQRAGVKVLCESGEVVAILP
;
A
#
# COMPACT_ATOMS: atom_id res chain seq x y z
N MET A 1 -9.93 5.19 -29.95
CA MET A 1 -8.78 6.11 -29.82
C MET A 1 -9.12 7.05 -28.68
N ASP A 2 -8.96 6.64 -27.42
CA ASP A 2 -9.55 7.40 -26.28
C ASP A 2 -8.69 7.44 -25.02
N TYR A 3 -7.42 7.05 -25.11
CA TYR A 3 -6.60 6.81 -23.93
C TYR A 3 -5.88 8.05 -23.39
N PHE A 4 -5.94 9.22 -24.05
CA PHE A 4 -5.24 10.43 -23.57
C PHE A 4 -6.04 11.66 -23.19
N TYR A 5 -7.35 11.65 -23.46
CA TYR A 5 -8.27 12.38 -22.59
C TYR A 5 -8.40 11.72 -21.20
N SER A 6 -7.57 10.71 -20.88
CA SER A 6 -7.75 9.86 -19.69
C SER A 6 -7.06 10.32 -18.42
N LEU A 7 -6.11 11.25 -18.48
CA LEU A 7 -5.46 11.79 -17.28
C LEU A 7 -5.92 13.22 -16.95
N GLN A 8 -6.80 13.78 -17.78
CA GLN A 8 -7.33 15.14 -17.59
C GLN A 8 -8.47 15.21 -16.58
N THR A 9 -9.09 14.08 -16.24
CA THR A 9 -10.20 14.07 -15.27
C THR A 9 -9.84 13.25 -14.02
N PRO A 10 -10.19 13.76 -12.83
CA PRO A 10 -9.99 13.04 -11.57
C PRO A 10 -10.50 11.59 -11.62
N GLU A 11 -11.61 11.32 -12.32
CA GLU A 11 -12.27 10.02 -12.32
C GLU A 11 -11.48 8.89 -13.01
N ARG A 12 -10.54 9.19 -13.93
CA ARG A 12 -9.72 8.16 -14.59
C ARG A 12 -8.37 7.95 -13.93
N VAL A 13 -7.82 8.98 -13.28
CA VAL A 13 -6.76 8.79 -12.28
C VAL A 13 -7.29 7.89 -11.16
N ASP A 14 -8.54 8.09 -10.72
CA ASP A 14 -9.24 7.19 -9.79
C ASP A 14 -9.42 5.76 -10.34
N ALA A 15 -9.73 5.59 -11.63
CA ALA A 15 -9.88 4.26 -12.24
C ALA A 15 -8.54 3.50 -12.38
N LEU A 16 -7.46 4.18 -12.79
CA LEU A 16 -6.09 3.62 -12.86
C LEU A 16 -5.52 3.33 -11.47
N LEU A 17 -5.85 4.18 -10.50
CA LEU A 17 -5.55 3.94 -9.09
C LEU A 17 -6.40 2.83 -8.48
N ALA A 18 -7.64 2.61 -8.93
CA ALA A 18 -8.42 1.44 -8.54
C ALA A 18 -7.86 0.15 -9.16
N GLU A 19 -7.19 0.25 -10.32
CA GLU A 19 -6.54 -0.88 -11.00
C GLU A 19 -5.16 -1.22 -10.41
N TYR A 20 -4.39 -0.21 -9.96
CA TYR A 20 -3.07 -0.38 -9.31
C TYR A 20 -3.12 -0.47 -7.78
N GLY A 21 -4.16 0.11 -7.22
CA GLY A 21 -4.34 0.39 -5.82
C GLY A 21 -5.65 -0.20 -5.40
N ASP A 22 -5.64 -1.51 -5.21
CA ASP A 22 -6.78 -2.11 -4.55
C ASP A 22 -6.72 -1.65 -3.08
N SER A 23 -7.37 -0.54 -2.79
CA SER A 23 -7.63 -0.09 -1.41
C SER A 23 -8.30 -1.21 -0.60
N ALA A 24 -8.99 -2.13 -1.28
CA ALA A 24 -9.48 -3.38 -0.70
C ALA A 24 -8.36 -4.32 -0.26
N ASP A 25 -7.21 -4.38 -0.95
CA ASP A 25 -6.04 -5.14 -0.52
C ASP A 25 -5.36 -4.51 0.69
N ALA A 26 -5.20 -3.19 0.71
CA ALA A 26 -4.66 -2.49 1.88
C ALA A 26 -5.56 -2.69 3.12
N GLU A 27 -6.88 -2.55 2.94
CA GLU A 27 -7.84 -2.72 4.03
C GLU A 27 -7.98 -4.19 4.46
N ARG A 28 -7.94 -5.13 3.52
CA ARG A 28 -7.85 -6.56 3.80
C ARG A 28 -6.60 -6.89 4.61
N LEU A 29 -5.43 -6.39 4.21
CA LEU A 29 -4.18 -6.59 4.93
C LEU A 29 -4.24 -6.01 6.35
N ARG A 30 -4.81 -4.81 6.53
CA ARG A 30 -5.06 -4.23 7.87
C ARG A 30 -5.98 -5.11 8.71
N GLY A 31 -7.07 -5.61 8.12
CA GLY A 31 -7.98 -6.53 8.77
C GLY A 31 -7.32 -7.85 9.18
N GLU A 32 -6.45 -8.40 8.33
CA GLU A 32 -5.67 -9.61 8.62
C GLU A 32 -4.61 -9.38 9.70
N ILE A 33 -3.94 -8.22 9.71
CA ILE A 33 -3.02 -7.82 10.80
C ILE A 33 -3.78 -7.76 12.11
N ALA A 34 -4.91 -7.04 12.15
CA ALA A 34 -5.73 -6.92 13.36
C ALA A 34 -6.32 -8.27 13.82
N ALA A 35 -6.57 -9.21 12.90
CA ALA A 35 -6.94 -10.57 13.27
C ALA A 35 -5.77 -11.33 13.89
N ALA A 36 -4.59 -11.29 13.28
CA ALA A 36 -3.39 -11.95 13.80
C ALA A 36 -2.95 -11.40 15.17
N GLU A 37 -3.07 -10.09 15.38
CA GLU A 37 -2.79 -9.45 16.67
C GLU A 37 -3.80 -9.86 17.76
N ARG A 38 -5.09 -9.96 17.41
CA ARG A 38 -6.12 -10.48 18.32
C ARG A 38 -5.86 -11.94 18.70
N ASP A 39 -5.47 -12.77 17.74
CA ASP A 39 -5.12 -14.17 18.01
C ASP A 39 -3.89 -14.27 18.92
N ALA A 40 -2.85 -13.44 18.69
CA ALA A 40 -1.71 -13.34 19.59
C ALA A 40 -2.12 -12.96 21.02
N ALA A 41 -3.00 -11.97 21.18
CA ALA A 41 -3.51 -11.56 22.49
C ALA A 41 -4.33 -12.67 23.18
N ASN A 42 -5.10 -13.44 22.41
CA ASN A 42 -5.82 -14.61 22.92
C ASN A 42 -4.86 -15.70 23.42
N VAL A 43 -3.74 -15.94 22.71
CA VAL A 43 -2.70 -16.87 23.13
C VAL A 43 -2.05 -16.40 24.44
N VAL A 44 -1.73 -15.11 24.59
CA VAL A 44 -1.22 -14.55 25.86
C VAL A 44 -2.20 -14.79 27.00
N THR A 45 -3.49 -14.55 26.80
CA THR A 45 -4.52 -14.81 27.82
C THR A 45 -4.57 -16.29 28.20
N ARG A 46 -4.40 -17.21 27.24
CA ARG A 46 -4.33 -18.66 27.51
C ARG A 46 -3.09 -19.01 28.34
N ARG A 47 -1.94 -18.39 28.05
CA ARG A 47 -0.70 -18.56 28.83
C ARG A 47 -0.85 -18.07 30.27
N ASP A 48 -1.49 -16.92 30.48
CA ASP A 48 -1.75 -16.38 31.82
C ASP A 48 -2.62 -17.33 32.65
N ARG A 49 -3.66 -17.91 32.03
CA ARG A 49 -4.51 -18.94 32.66
C ARG A 49 -3.71 -20.19 32.99
N LEU A 50 -2.80 -20.61 32.11
CA LEU A 50 -1.93 -21.77 32.33
C LEU A 50 -0.98 -21.53 33.51
N ALA A 51 -0.38 -20.34 33.57
CA ALA A 51 0.50 -19.93 34.67
C ALA A 51 -0.25 -19.87 36.01
N LEU A 52 -1.50 -19.38 36.02
CA LEU A 52 -2.34 -19.37 37.22
C LEU A 52 -2.70 -20.81 37.68
N ALA A 53 -2.97 -21.73 36.75
CA ALA A 53 -3.23 -23.12 37.07
C ALA A 53 -2.00 -23.80 37.70
N LEU A 54 -0.80 -23.52 37.20
CA LEU A 54 0.45 -23.97 37.82
C LEU A 54 0.63 -23.37 39.22
N ALA A 55 0.45 -22.05 39.36
CA ALA A 55 0.64 -21.34 40.63
C ALA A 55 -0.33 -21.81 41.73
N SER A 56 -1.54 -22.24 41.36
CA SER A 56 -2.52 -22.80 42.28
C SER A 56 -2.29 -24.29 42.60
N GLY A 57 -1.28 -24.93 42.00
CA GLY A 57 -0.98 -26.35 42.19
C GLY A 57 -1.95 -27.29 41.47
N ALA A 58 -2.84 -26.77 40.64
CA ALA A 58 -3.82 -27.55 39.88
C ALA A 58 -3.22 -28.21 38.62
N MET A 59 -1.96 -27.91 38.29
CA MET A 59 -1.26 -28.42 37.11
C MET A 59 0.16 -28.85 37.46
N ASP A 60 0.59 -29.97 36.88
CA ASP A 60 1.96 -30.46 36.98
C ASP A 60 2.93 -29.61 36.14
N HIS A 61 4.18 -29.49 36.60
CA HIS A 61 5.18 -28.64 35.98
C HIS A 61 5.61 -29.11 34.57
N ASP A 62 5.69 -30.42 34.33
CA ASP A 62 6.04 -30.94 33.00
C ASP A 62 4.89 -30.77 32.01
N ILE A 63 3.65 -30.93 32.49
CA ILE A 63 2.44 -30.64 31.70
C ILE A 63 2.39 -29.15 31.35
N TYR A 64 2.63 -28.28 32.33
CA TYR A 64 2.70 -26.83 32.14
C TYR A 64 3.74 -26.47 31.08
N ARG A 65 4.98 -26.95 31.22
CA ARG A 65 6.06 -26.61 30.30
C ARG A 65 5.72 -26.97 28.86
N LYS A 66 5.23 -28.18 28.62
CA LYS A 66 4.85 -28.64 27.28
C LYS A 66 3.72 -27.79 26.68
N ALA A 67 2.73 -27.44 27.49
CA ALA A 67 1.64 -26.57 27.05
C ALA A 67 2.11 -25.14 26.79
N ASP A 68 2.97 -24.58 27.64
CA ASP A 68 3.52 -23.23 27.46
C ASP A 68 4.43 -23.15 26.23
N ASP A 69 5.27 -24.15 25.97
CA ASP A 69 6.12 -24.23 24.77
C ASP A 69 5.27 -24.22 23.50
N THR A 70 4.14 -24.94 23.51
CA THR A 70 3.21 -24.96 22.37
C THR A 70 2.57 -23.58 22.17
N LEU A 71 2.12 -22.93 23.26
CA LEU A 71 1.53 -21.60 23.19
C LEU A 71 2.57 -20.53 22.79
N LEU A 72 3.83 -20.68 23.19
CA LEU A 72 4.93 -19.81 22.77
C LEU A 72 5.18 -19.91 21.27
N ALA A 73 5.16 -21.13 20.72
CA ALA A 73 5.27 -21.33 19.28
C ALA A 73 4.07 -20.73 18.52
N GLU A 74 2.84 -20.92 19.01
CA GLU A 74 1.64 -20.28 18.46
C GLU A 74 1.74 -18.75 18.49
N LEU A 75 2.18 -18.18 19.62
CA LEU A 75 2.35 -16.74 19.78
C LEU A 75 3.37 -16.17 18.77
N ALA A 76 4.52 -16.83 18.64
CA ALA A 76 5.56 -16.44 17.69
C ALA A 76 5.05 -16.51 16.24
N ALA A 77 4.24 -17.52 15.90
CA ALA A 77 3.64 -17.65 14.57
C ALA A 77 2.67 -16.50 14.26
N HIS A 78 1.77 -16.15 15.19
CA HIS A 78 0.83 -15.04 15.02
C HIS A 78 1.55 -13.68 14.92
N GLN A 79 2.55 -13.44 15.77
CA GLN A 79 3.38 -12.23 15.71
C GLN A 79 4.19 -12.14 14.43
N GLY A 80 4.78 -13.26 13.98
CA GLY A 80 5.50 -13.35 12.71
C GLY A 80 4.60 -13.03 11.52
N ARG A 81 3.39 -13.58 11.50
CA ARG A 81 2.39 -13.29 10.47
C ARG A 81 1.97 -11.82 10.46
N ALA A 82 1.70 -11.23 11.62
CA ALA A 82 1.35 -9.81 11.71
C ALA A 82 2.50 -8.93 11.17
N ALA A 83 3.75 -9.24 11.53
CA ALA A 83 4.91 -8.52 11.05
C ALA A 83 5.15 -8.68 9.54
N GLU A 84 4.88 -9.87 8.99
CA GLU A 84 4.95 -10.12 7.54
C GLU A 84 3.90 -9.33 6.77
N LEU A 85 2.64 -9.37 7.21
CA LEU A 85 1.55 -8.62 6.62
C LEU A 85 1.80 -7.11 6.72
N ALA A 86 2.36 -6.62 7.83
CA ALA A 86 2.76 -5.23 7.98
C ALA A 86 3.86 -4.82 7.00
N ARG A 87 4.84 -5.70 6.73
CA ARG A 87 5.85 -5.46 5.68
C ARG A 87 5.23 -5.39 4.28
N HIS A 88 4.28 -6.27 3.97
CA HIS A 88 3.57 -6.22 2.70
C HIS A 88 2.74 -4.94 2.57
N LEU A 89 2.04 -4.53 3.63
CA LEU A 89 1.30 -3.27 3.66
C LEU A 89 2.22 -2.06 3.47
N ALA A 90 3.41 -2.05 4.09
CA ALA A 90 4.39 -0.98 3.93
C ALA A 90 5.08 -0.98 2.56
N ALA A 91 5.08 -2.12 1.85
CA ALA A 91 5.60 -2.24 0.50
C ALA A 91 4.55 -1.83 -0.57
N LEU A 92 3.28 -1.64 -0.19
CA LEU A 92 2.30 -1.09 -1.10
C LEU A 92 2.68 0.36 -1.45
N PRO A 93 2.57 0.76 -2.72
CA PRO A 93 2.81 2.14 -3.13
C PRO A 93 1.84 3.08 -2.40
N ASP A 94 2.37 4.18 -1.86
CA ASP A 94 1.55 5.25 -1.26
C ASP A 94 0.85 6.02 -2.38
N LEU A 95 -0.38 5.61 -2.66
CA LEU A 95 -1.20 6.13 -3.74
C LEU A 95 -1.57 7.60 -3.50
N ASP A 96 -1.67 8.05 -2.24
CA ASP A 96 -1.99 9.44 -1.93
C ASP A 96 -0.78 10.34 -2.15
N ALA A 97 0.41 9.87 -1.75
CA ALA A 97 1.66 10.53 -2.12
C ALA A 97 1.84 10.57 -3.65
N TRP A 98 1.50 9.49 -4.34
CA TRP A 98 1.57 9.43 -5.80
C TRP A 98 0.55 10.36 -6.49
N ARG A 99 -0.69 10.45 -5.97
CA ARG A 99 -1.71 11.44 -6.39
C ARG A 99 -1.20 12.87 -6.25
N ALA A 100 -0.65 13.20 -5.08
CA ALA A 100 -0.12 14.54 -4.82
C ALA A 100 1.04 14.87 -5.78
N GLN A 101 1.92 13.91 -6.02
CA GLN A 101 3.06 14.07 -6.91
C GLN A 101 2.63 14.25 -8.38
N LEU A 102 1.62 13.50 -8.84
CA LEU A 102 1.05 13.67 -10.18
C LEU A 102 0.34 15.02 -10.34
N ALA A 103 -0.41 15.46 -9.32
CA ALA A 103 -1.08 16.76 -9.34
C ALA A 103 -0.09 17.93 -9.38
N ASP A 104 0.99 17.85 -8.59
CA ASP A 104 2.07 18.85 -8.55
C ASP A 104 2.80 18.96 -9.91
N VAL A 105 3.12 17.81 -10.52
CA VAL A 105 3.72 17.75 -11.86
C VAL A 105 2.78 18.33 -12.91
N ALA A 106 1.48 18.00 -12.86
CA ALA A 106 0.49 18.53 -13.80
C ALA A 106 0.31 20.05 -13.67
N GLY A 107 0.26 20.58 -12.44
CA GLY A 107 0.18 22.02 -12.18
C GLY A 107 1.41 22.77 -12.68
N THR A 108 2.60 22.24 -12.39
CA THR A 108 3.88 22.83 -12.83
C THR A 108 3.96 22.91 -14.37
N PHE A 109 3.50 21.88 -15.09
CA PHE A 109 3.51 21.92 -16.55
C PHE A 109 2.50 22.93 -17.12
N ALA A 110 1.33 23.09 -16.51
CA ALA A 110 0.35 24.08 -16.95
C ALA A 110 0.90 25.51 -16.81
N GLU A 111 1.49 25.83 -15.65
CA GLU A 111 2.11 27.14 -15.41
C GLU A 111 3.28 27.40 -16.37
N MET A 112 4.16 26.43 -16.61
CA MET A 112 5.31 26.60 -17.52
C MET A 112 4.91 26.84 -18.98
N ILE A 113 3.76 26.32 -19.42
CA ILE A 113 3.19 26.56 -20.74
C ILE A 113 2.51 27.93 -20.79
N GLU A 114 1.70 28.28 -19.79
CA GLU A 114 1.00 29.57 -19.72
C GLU A 114 1.95 30.77 -19.62
N GLU A 115 3.05 30.63 -18.88
CA GLU A 115 4.08 31.66 -18.74
C GLU A 115 5.04 31.72 -19.94
N GLY A 116 4.91 30.80 -20.92
CA GLY A 116 5.76 30.72 -22.10
C GLY A 116 7.22 30.38 -21.80
N LEU A 117 7.50 29.87 -20.58
CA LEU A 117 8.84 29.54 -20.11
C LEU A 117 9.42 28.33 -20.85
N VAL A 118 8.56 27.39 -21.26
CA VAL A 118 8.97 26.18 -21.96
C VAL A 118 8.01 25.90 -23.11
N ALA A 119 8.58 25.75 -24.30
CA ALA A 119 7.82 25.39 -25.49
C ALA A 119 7.24 23.97 -25.31
N PRO A 120 5.96 23.71 -25.64
CA PRO A 120 5.30 22.43 -25.40
C PRO A 120 6.01 21.21 -26.02
N GLU A 121 6.79 21.42 -27.09
CA GLU A 121 7.63 20.38 -27.69
C GLU A 121 8.74 19.89 -26.75
N THR A 122 9.23 20.74 -25.85
CA THR A 122 10.28 20.39 -24.88
C THR A 122 9.73 19.48 -23.78
N ILE A 123 8.50 19.76 -23.34
CA ILE A 123 7.75 18.92 -22.38
C ILE A 123 7.45 17.56 -23.02
N ALA A 124 6.98 17.56 -24.27
CA ALA A 124 6.74 16.34 -25.03
C ALA A 124 8.02 15.50 -25.21
N ALA A 125 9.16 16.11 -25.54
CA ALA A 125 10.44 15.43 -25.65
C ALA A 125 10.97 14.88 -24.31
N ALA A 126 10.65 15.54 -23.19
CA ALA A 126 10.97 15.03 -21.86
C ALA A 126 10.12 13.81 -21.49
N LEU A 127 8.80 13.88 -21.75
CA LEU A 127 7.86 12.78 -21.55
C LEU A 127 8.18 11.56 -22.44
N GLN A 128 8.56 11.80 -23.71
CA GLN A 128 9.02 10.74 -24.61
C GLN A 128 10.30 10.06 -24.11
N ARG A 129 11.25 10.81 -23.54
CA ARG A 129 12.45 10.23 -22.90
C ARG A 129 12.13 9.42 -21.65
N ALA A 130 11.05 9.76 -20.94
CA ALA A 130 10.53 8.99 -19.82
C ALA A 130 9.74 7.73 -20.26
N GLY A 131 9.67 7.45 -21.57
CA GLY A 131 8.97 6.28 -22.12
C GLY A 131 7.49 6.52 -22.43
N VAL A 132 7.02 7.77 -22.32
CA VAL A 132 5.62 8.13 -22.56
C VAL A 132 5.49 8.75 -23.95
N LYS A 133 4.75 8.13 -24.88
CA LYS A 133 4.69 8.61 -26.27
C LYS A 133 3.82 9.85 -26.39
N VAL A 134 4.38 11.04 -26.58
CA VAL A 134 3.60 12.28 -26.75
C VAL A 134 3.43 12.66 -28.23
N LEU A 135 2.25 13.12 -28.62
CA LEU A 135 1.90 13.71 -29.92
C LEU A 135 1.60 15.21 -29.74
N CYS A 136 2.35 16.04 -30.47
CA CYS A 136 2.14 17.48 -30.53
C CYS A 136 1.75 17.92 -31.93
N GLU A 137 0.77 18.82 -32.04
CA GLU A 137 0.44 19.55 -33.28
C GLU A 137 0.35 21.04 -32.96
N SER A 138 0.86 21.86 -33.87
CA SER A 138 0.77 23.33 -33.82
C SER A 138 1.25 23.97 -32.50
N GLY A 139 2.23 23.36 -31.83
CA GLY A 139 2.76 23.87 -30.57
C GLY A 139 1.94 23.51 -29.35
N GLU A 140 0.99 22.58 -29.45
CA GLU A 140 0.22 22.07 -28.31
C GLU A 140 0.35 20.56 -28.18
N VAL A 141 0.22 20.04 -26.97
CA VAL A 141 0.15 18.58 -26.71
C VAL A 141 -1.28 18.12 -26.99
N VAL A 142 -1.46 17.34 -28.05
CA VAL A 142 -2.78 16.95 -28.58
C VAL A 142 -3.18 15.55 -28.11
N ALA A 143 -2.20 14.68 -28.00
CA ALA A 143 -2.38 13.35 -27.44
C ALA A 143 -1.08 12.90 -26.81
N ILE A 144 -1.16 11.95 -25.91
CA ILE A 144 0.00 11.14 -25.55
C ILE A 144 -0.49 9.68 -25.75
N LEU A 145 0.35 8.67 -25.65
CA LEU A 145 0.09 7.28 -25.98
C LEU A 145 0.92 6.39 -25.02
N PRO A 146 0.49 5.15 -24.75
CA PRO A 146 1.27 4.18 -23.99
C PRO A 146 2.52 3.71 -24.75
#